data_AF-A0A7X8XZF7-F1
#
_entry.id   AF-A0A7X8XZF7-F1
#
_cell.length_a   1.000
_cell.length_b   1.000
_cell.length_c   1.000
_cell.angle_alpha   90.00
_cell.angle_beta   90.00
_cell.angle_gamma   90.00
#
_symmetry.space_group_name_H-M   'P 1'
#
loop_
_entity.id
_entity.type
_entity.pdbx_description
1 polymer ?
#
loop_
_entity_poly.entity_id
_entity_poly.type
_entity_poly.pdbx_seq_one_letter_code
_entity_poly.pdbx_strand_id
1 'polypeptide(L)'
;MGFLPEAGPPPSYFCKGDPVEFHRDWDPGFAPDDPFYSPPVPAGSRGEVLEVGSDYVRVRMQDVKRWARPLIVWAEGRFPDRVSGGLSCLRKSG
;
A
#
# COMPACT_ATOMS: atom_id res chain seq x y z
N MET A 1 -19.99 -10.45 15.72
CA MET A 1 -19.90 -10.54 14.25
C MET A 1 -18.78 -9.60 13.81
N GLY A 2 -17.57 -10.14 13.61
CA GLY A 2 -16.46 -9.36 13.11
C GLY A 2 -16.66 -9.13 11.62
N PHE A 3 -16.79 -7.88 11.20
CA PHE A 3 -16.73 -7.54 9.78
C PHE A 3 -15.34 -7.95 9.30
N LEU A 4 -15.27 -8.96 8.44
CA LEU A 4 -14.07 -9.19 7.63
C LEU A 4 -13.73 -7.84 6.99
N PRO A 5 -12.49 -7.33 7.12
CA PRO A 5 -12.10 -6.13 6.38
C PRO A 5 -12.42 -6.40 4.91
N GLU A 6 -13.20 -5.50 4.29
CA GLU A 6 -13.48 -5.59 2.86
C GLU A 6 -12.16 -5.88 2.15
N ALA A 7 -12.08 -7.04 1.49
CA ALA A 7 -10.89 -7.43 0.78
C ALA A 7 -10.55 -6.28 -0.18
N GLY A 8 -9.38 -5.68 0.02
CA GLY A 8 -8.90 -4.57 -0.79
C GLY A 8 -8.91 -4.94 -2.28
N PRO A 9 -8.85 -3.93 -3.17
CA PRO A 9 -8.77 -4.19 -4.59
C PRO A 9 -7.58 -5.12 -4.90
N PRO A 10 -7.73 -6.07 -5.85
CA PRO A 10 -6.61 -6.88 -6.29
C PRO A 10 -5.54 -5.99 -6.95
N PRO A 11 -4.26 -6.42 -7.00
CA PRO A 11 -3.20 -5.64 -7.65
C PRO A 11 -3.54 -5.24 -9.09
N SER A 12 -4.23 -6.11 -9.82
CA SER A 12 -4.70 -5.88 -11.19
C SER A 12 -5.69 -4.72 -11.36
N TYR A 13 -6.24 -4.19 -10.27
CA TYR A 13 -7.04 -2.97 -10.29
C TYR A 13 -6.19 -1.74 -10.65
N PHE A 14 -4.89 -1.77 -10.35
CA PHE A 14 -3.95 -0.69 -10.59
C PHE A 14 -3.15 -0.91 -11.88
N CYS A 15 -2.74 0.19 -12.49
CA CYS A 15 -1.86 0.25 -13.63
C CYS A 15 -0.66 1.15 -13.30
N LYS A 16 0.47 0.91 -13.94
CA LYS A 16 1.62 1.82 -13.86
C LYS A 16 1.22 3.23 -14.31
N GLY A 17 1.59 4.23 -13.53
CA GLY A 17 1.22 5.63 -13.71
C GLY A 17 -0.11 6.04 -13.06
N ASP A 18 -0.86 5.10 -12.46
CA ASP A 18 -2.09 5.46 -11.77
C ASP A 18 -1.77 6.36 -10.56
N PRO A 19 -2.42 7.53 -10.44
CA PRO A 19 -2.39 8.30 -9.20
C PRO A 19 -3.16 7.55 -8.12
N VAL A 20 -2.52 7.40 -6.95
CA VAL A 20 -3.11 6.70 -5.81
C VAL A 20 -3.04 7.55 -4.55
N GLU A 21 -4.01 7.33 -3.67
CA GLU A 21 -4.07 7.93 -2.35
C GLU A 21 -4.29 6.85 -1.31
N PHE A 22 -3.59 6.96 -0.19
CA PHE A 22 -3.82 6.13 0.98
C PHE A 22 -5.01 6.71 1.73
N HIS A 23 -6.18 6.07 1.66
CA HIS A 23 -7.39 6.58 2.33
C HIS A 23 -7.45 6.20 3.82
N ARG A 24 -6.57 5.31 4.26
CA ARG A 24 -6.33 4.93 5.65
C ARG A 24 -4.84 4.90 5.92
N ASP A 25 -4.47 4.96 7.19
CA ASP A 25 -3.10 4.72 7.60
C ASP A 25 -2.67 3.34 7.12
N TRP A 26 -1.53 3.28 6.44
CA TRP A 26 -0.93 2.04 5.97
C TRP A 26 0.29 1.74 6.84
N ASP A 27 0.20 0.64 7.56
CA ASP A 27 1.30 0.13 8.37
C ASP A 27 1.44 -1.37 8.09
N PRO A 28 2.56 -1.82 7.47
CA PRO A 28 2.75 -3.22 7.16
C PRO A 28 3.06 -4.05 8.42
N GLY A 29 3.29 -3.42 9.58
CA GLY A 29 3.27 -4.01 10.93
C GLY A 29 4.22 -5.18 11.22
N PHE A 30 4.96 -5.68 10.24
CA PHE A 30 5.54 -7.01 10.31
C PHE A 30 7.02 -7.10 9.89
N ALA A 31 7.65 -6.00 9.47
CA ALA A 31 9.03 -6.06 9.00
C ALA A 31 9.89 -4.86 9.42
N PRO A 32 10.02 -4.52 10.71
CA PRO A 32 10.81 -3.37 11.16
C PRO A 32 12.31 -3.46 10.77
N ASP A 33 12.84 -4.68 10.60
CA ASP A 33 14.22 -4.94 10.17
C ASP A 33 14.41 -4.99 8.65
N ASP A 34 13.34 -4.87 7.87
CA ASP A 34 13.43 -4.94 6.43
C ASP A 34 13.95 -3.60 5.87
N PRO A 35 15.00 -3.61 5.01
CA PRO A 35 15.55 -2.39 4.42
C PRO A 35 14.61 -1.74 3.40
N PHE A 36 13.39 -2.25 3.21
CA PHE A 36 12.31 -1.62 2.46
C PHE A 36 11.16 -1.19 3.38
N TYR A 37 11.27 -1.43 4.69
CA TYR A 37 10.36 -0.87 5.70
C TYR A 37 10.47 0.65 5.70
N SER A 38 9.34 1.28 5.43
CA SER A 38 9.14 2.71 5.62
C SER A 38 8.08 2.91 6.68
N PRO A 39 8.19 3.98 7.48
CA PRO A 39 7.26 4.28 8.57
C PRO A 39 5.80 4.29 8.08
N PRO A 40 4.81 4.19 8.99
CA PRO A 40 3.41 4.21 8.63
C PRO A 40 3.11 5.37 7.66
N VAL A 41 2.43 5.07 6.56
CA VAL A 41 1.97 6.08 5.61
C VAL A 41 0.67 6.63 6.18
N PRO A 42 0.61 7.92 6.53
CA PRO A 42 -0.63 8.47 7.07
C PRO A 42 -1.72 8.51 5.99
N ALA A 43 -2.98 8.39 6.42
CA ALA A 43 -4.12 8.64 5.56
C ALA A 43 -4.02 10.02 4.88
N GLY A 44 -4.43 10.12 3.62
CA GLY A 44 -4.31 11.31 2.77
C GLY A 44 -2.97 11.40 2.02
N SER A 45 -2.01 10.51 2.29
CA SER A 45 -0.76 10.49 1.52
C SER A 45 -1.00 10.09 0.07
N ARG A 46 -0.34 10.77 -0.86
CA ARG A 46 -0.48 10.53 -2.30
C ARG A 46 0.78 9.94 -2.91
N GLY A 47 0.57 9.17 -3.96
CA GLY A 47 1.62 8.55 -4.74
C GLY A 47 1.17 8.23 -6.15
N GLU A 48 2.07 7.55 -6.86
CA GLU A 48 1.87 7.06 -8.22
C GLU A 48 2.34 5.61 -8.28
N VAL A 49 1.60 4.76 -8.97
CA VAL A 49 2.00 3.36 -9.16
C VAL A 49 3.19 3.28 -10.13
N LEU A 50 4.31 2.73 -9.66
CA LEU A 50 5.50 2.48 -10.48
C LEU A 50 5.45 1.12 -11.18
N GLU A 51 4.91 0.13 -10.48
CA GLU A 51 4.91 -1.27 -10.91
C GLU A 51 3.76 -2.01 -10.23
N VAL A 52 3.19 -2.97 -10.94
CA VAL A 52 2.16 -3.86 -10.43
C VAL A 52 2.68 -5.28 -10.61
N GLY A 53 2.92 -5.95 -9.49
CA GLY A 53 3.25 -7.36 -9.45
C GLY A 53 2.00 -8.23 -9.32
N SER A 54 2.20 -9.55 -9.29
CA SER A 54 1.10 -10.52 -9.15
C SER A 54 0.36 -10.42 -7.81
N ASP A 55 1.04 -9.95 -6.77
CA ASP A 55 0.54 -9.87 -5.39
C ASP A 55 0.92 -8.56 -4.69
N TYR A 56 1.41 -7.56 -5.44
CA TYR A 56 1.80 -6.26 -4.88
C TYR A 56 1.67 -5.12 -5.88
N VAL A 57 1.67 -3.91 -5.34
CA VAL A 57 1.76 -2.66 -6.09
C VAL A 57 2.89 -1.85 -5.50
N ARG A 58 3.84 -1.45 -6.35
CA ARG A 58 4.92 -0.55 -5.97
C ARG A 58 4.48 0.88 -6.21
N VAL A 59 4.47 1.69 -5.16
CA VAL A 59 4.00 3.07 -5.17
C VAL A 59 5.16 4.02 -4.92
N ARG A 60 5.36 4.98 -5.82
CA ARG A 60 6.19 6.15 -5.58
C ARG A 60 5.38 7.17 -4.80
N MET A 61 5.80 7.49 -3.59
CA MET A 61 5.18 8.55 -2.83
C MET A 61 5.60 9.92 -3.35
N GLN A 62 4.70 10.90 -3.30
CA GLN A 62 5.02 12.30 -3.58
C GLN A 62 5.80 12.97 -2.43
N ASP A 63 5.89 12.32 -1.26
CA ASP A 63 6.75 12.74 -0.16
C ASP A 63 8.23 12.61 -0.53
N VAL A 64 9.00 13.70 -0.44
CA VAL A 64 10.40 13.77 -0.88
C VAL A 64 11.29 12.74 -0.17
N LYS A 65 11.00 12.39 1.09
CA LYS A 65 11.79 11.37 1.83
C LYS A 65 11.53 9.97 1.29
N ARG A 66 10.28 9.67 0.89
CA ARG A 66 9.85 8.38 0.33
C ARG A 66 9.96 8.31 -1.19
N TRP A 67 10.22 9.43 -1.87
CA TRP A 67 10.47 9.47 -3.31
C TRP A 67 11.71 8.67 -3.72
N ALA A 68 12.72 8.62 -2.85
CA ALA A 68 13.95 7.83 -3.04
C ALA A 68 13.78 6.34 -2.73
N ARG A 69 12.73 5.97 -1.99
CA ARG A 69 12.44 4.60 -1.54
C ARG A 69 10.95 4.29 -1.76
N PRO A 70 10.56 3.89 -2.99
CA PRO A 70 9.17 3.59 -3.28
C PRO A 70 8.65 2.47 -2.38
N LEU A 71 7.39 2.60 -1.98
CA LEU A 71 6.70 1.65 -1.12
C LEU A 71 6.24 0.45 -1.91
N ILE A 72 6.21 -0.71 -1.25
CA ILE A 72 5.60 -1.92 -1.80
C ILE A 72 4.38 -2.23 -0.95
N VAL A 73 3.20 -2.10 -1.54
CA VAL A 73 1.93 -2.42 -0.90
C VAL A 73 1.45 -3.77 -1.42
N TRP A 74 1.34 -4.74 -0.51
CA TRP A 74 1.01 -6.12 -0.86
C TRP A 74 -0.50 -6.36 -0.84
N ALA A 75 -0.96 -7.38 -1.56
CA ALA A 75 -2.34 -7.83 -1.51
C ALA A 75 -2.70 -8.29 -0.08
N GLU A 76 -3.97 -8.09 0.29
CA GLU A 76 -4.52 -8.56 1.56
C GLU A 76 -4.36 -10.09 1.68
N GLY A 77 -4.07 -10.58 2.88
CA GLY A 77 -3.92 -12.02 3.15
C GLY A 77 -2.51 -12.58 2.88
N ARG A 78 -1.56 -11.78 2.39
CA ARG A 78 -0.14 -12.16 2.41
C ARG A 78 0.49 -12.05 3.81
N PHE A 79 -0.16 -11.31 4.69
CA PHE A 79 0.26 -11.09 6.07
C PHE A 79 -0.59 -11.94 7.02
N PRO A 80 -0.07 -12.26 8.23
CA PRO A 80 -0.91 -12.81 9.28
C PRO A 80 -2.12 -11.89 9.51
N ASP A 81 -3.27 -12.48 9.87
CA ASP A 81 -4.64 -11.92 10.01
C ASP A 81 -4.77 -10.55 10.74
N ARG A 82 -3.68 -10.04 11.32
CA ARG A 82 -3.59 -8.84 12.15
C ARG A 82 -3.04 -7.59 11.45
N VAL A 83 -2.59 -7.67 10.20
CA VAL A 83 -1.98 -6.52 9.52
C VAL A 83 -3.03 -5.80 8.67
N SER A 84 -3.42 -4.59 9.12
CA SER A 84 -4.34 -3.69 8.40
C SER A 84 -3.62 -2.84 7.34
N GLY A 85 -2.78 -3.47 6.52
CA GLY A 85 -1.76 -2.80 5.71
C GLY A 85 -1.55 -3.36 4.32
N GLY A 86 -2.55 -3.93 3.66
CA GLY A 86 -2.44 -4.28 2.24
C GLY A 86 -3.10 -3.26 1.32
N LEU A 87 -3.42 -3.71 0.10
CA LEU A 87 -4.02 -2.89 -0.96
C LEU A 87 -5.35 -2.25 -0.56
N SER A 88 -6.00 -2.73 0.50
CA SER A 88 -7.22 -2.13 1.05
C SER A 88 -7.01 -0.69 1.51
N CYS A 89 -5.78 -0.26 1.82
CA CYS A 89 -5.48 1.13 2.19
C CYS A 89 -5.32 2.06 0.97
N LEU A 90 -5.19 1.52 -0.24
CA LEU A 90 -4.97 2.28 -1.47
C LEU A 90 -6.27 2.47 -2.25
N ARG A 91 -6.47 3.68 -2.77
CA ARG A 91 -7.50 4.00 -3.77
C ARG A 91 -6.90 4.77 -4.93
N LYS A 92 -7.51 4.69 -6.12
CA LYS A 92 -7.16 5.60 -7.22
C LYS A 92 -7.63 7.02 -6.89
N SER A 93 -6.76 8.00 -7.10
CA SER A 93 -7.07 9.41 -6.94
C SER A 93 -7.40 9.99 -8.32
N GLY A 94 -8.68 10.00 -8.67
CA GLY A 94 -9.18 10.65 -9.90
C GLY A 94 -9.20 12.17 -9.83
#